data_AF-A0A940CKQ4-F1
#
_entry.id   AF-A0A940CKQ4-F1
#
_cell.length_a   1.000
_cell.length_b   1.000
_cell.length_c   1.000
_cell.angle_alpha   90.00
_cell.angle_beta   90.00
_cell.angle_gamma   90.00
#
_symmetry.space_group_name_H-M   'P 1'
#
loop_
_entity.id
_entity.type
_entity.pdbx_description
1 polymer ?
#
loop_
_entity_poly.entity_id
_entity_poly.type
_entity_poly.pdbx_seq_one_letter_code
_entity_poly.pdbx_strand_id
1 'polypeptide(L)'
;VLNRVIEKAIRGSAPAQINVPRDYWTQVIDIELPPIVRLERSAGGATAVTEAAKLLSSAKFPVILSGAGVVIGNAIEDCKKIAEKLDAPVCSGYQHNDSFPGSHPLAVGPLGYNGSKAAMELISKADVVLALGTRLNPFSTLPGYGIDYWPKKANIIQVDINSDRIGLTKKVTVGICGDAKLVAQQLFSKLSNNAGDIDREKRKALIHQTKSAWLQMLSSLDHEEDDPGTVWNKEARERDKNRMSPRMAWRAIQAGLPDDVIISSDIGNNCAIGNAYPTFEKGRKYLAPGLFGPCGYGFPAILGAKIGCPNTPVVGFAGDGAFGISMSEMSSCNRKEWPGITMVIFR
;
A
#
# COMPACT_ATOMS: atom_id res chain seq x y z
N VAL A 1 22.50 14.62 -20.67
CA VAL A 1 22.18 13.26 -20.14
C VAL A 1 21.49 13.33 -18.79
N LEU A 2 22.06 14.05 -17.81
CA LEU A 2 21.55 14.16 -16.44
C LEU A 2 20.05 14.52 -16.35
N ASN A 3 19.61 15.62 -17.00
CA ASN A 3 18.19 16.01 -17.03
C ASN A 3 17.27 14.86 -17.45
N ARG A 4 17.62 14.14 -18.53
CA ARG A 4 16.81 13.04 -19.06
C ARG A 4 16.72 11.87 -18.07
N VAL A 5 17.78 11.60 -17.32
CA VAL A 5 17.83 10.51 -16.34
C VAL A 5 16.98 10.88 -15.12
N ILE A 6 17.16 12.08 -14.57
CA ILE A 6 16.37 12.57 -13.44
C ILE A 6 14.88 12.61 -13.80
N GLU A 7 14.52 13.20 -14.94
CA GLU A 7 13.13 13.31 -15.37
C GLU A 7 12.50 11.94 -15.68
N LYS A 8 13.28 10.97 -16.19
CA LYS A 8 12.81 9.58 -16.32
C LYS A 8 12.56 8.92 -14.97
N ALA A 9 13.45 9.11 -13.99
CA ALA A 9 13.29 8.54 -12.66
C ALA A 9 12.05 9.10 -11.95
N ILE A 10 11.84 10.43 -12.02
CA ILE A 10 10.67 11.11 -11.47
C ILE A 10 9.39 10.60 -12.15
N ARG A 11 9.33 10.62 -13.48
CA ARG A 11 8.12 10.23 -14.23
C ARG A 11 7.77 8.76 -14.07
N GLY A 12 8.76 7.88 -14.07
CA GLY A 12 8.57 6.46 -13.88
C GLY A 12 8.38 6.05 -12.43
N SER A 13 8.63 6.95 -11.47
CA SER A 13 8.79 6.62 -10.06
C SER A 13 9.67 5.37 -9.86
N ALA A 14 10.80 5.36 -10.58
CA ALA A 14 11.64 4.18 -10.78
C ALA A 14 13.13 4.56 -10.73
N PRO A 15 14.03 3.62 -10.40
CA PRO A 15 15.46 3.89 -10.40
C PRO A 15 15.96 4.21 -11.81
N ALA A 16 16.98 5.06 -11.89
CA ALA A 16 17.74 5.30 -13.10
C ALA A 16 19.23 5.34 -12.76
N GLN A 17 20.06 4.79 -13.64
CA GLN A 17 21.51 4.70 -13.46
C GLN A 17 22.22 5.56 -14.51
N ILE A 18 23.26 6.27 -14.07
CA ILE A 18 24.21 6.97 -14.95
C ILE A 18 25.59 6.39 -14.69
N ASN A 19 26.27 5.96 -15.75
CA ASN A 19 27.67 5.57 -15.69
C ASN A 19 28.50 6.71 -16.29
N VAL A 20 29.47 7.21 -15.51
CA VAL A 20 30.36 8.31 -15.93
C VAL A 20 31.80 7.76 -15.92
N PRO A 21 32.50 7.73 -17.06
CA PRO A 21 33.90 7.35 -17.12
C PRO A 21 34.76 8.19 -16.17
N ARG A 22 35.76 7.59 -15.53
CA ARG A 22 36.57 8.26 -14.51
C ARG A 22 37.27 9.51 -15.04
N ASP A 23 37.80 9.42 -16.25
CA ASP A 23 38.52 10.46 -16.98
C ASP A 23 37.66 11.71 -17.22
N TYR A 24 36.33 11.60 -17.22
CA TYR A 24 35.43 12.73 -17.42
C TYR A 24 35.31 13.61 -16.16
N TRP A 25 35.58 13.06 -14.97
CA TRP A 25 35.46 13.81 -13.71
C TRP A 25 36.54 14.88 -13.52
N THR A 26 37.66 14.79 -14.25
CA THR A 26 38.78 15.74 -14.16
C THR A 26 38.82 16.74 -15.30
N GLN A 27 37.88 16.67 -16.25
CA GLN A 27 37.84 17.60 -17.38
C GLN A 27 37.16 18.90 -16.96
N VAL A 28 37.74 20.03 -17.36
CA VAL A 28 37.09 21.33 -17.32
C VAL A 28 36.49 21.55 -18.70
N ILE A 29 35.19 21.83 -18.74
CA ILE A 29 34.46 22.08 -19.98
C ILE A 29 33.62 23.33 -19.83
N ASP A 30 33.48 24.08 -20.92
CA ASP A 30 32.44 25.09 -21.05
C ASP A 30 31.21 24.42 -21.65
N ILE A 31 30.08 24.46 -20.93
CA ILE A 31 28.84 23.85 -21.38
C ILE A 31 27.64 24.73 -21.04
N GLU A 32 26.75 24.90 -22.02
CA GLU A 32 25.43 25.44 -21.78
C GLU A 32 24.54 24.37 -21.15
N LEU A 33 24.00 24.63 -19.96
CA LEU A 33 23.10 23.70 -19.29
C LEU A 33 21.76 23.66 -20.01
N PRO A 34 21.33 22.51 -20.56
CA PRO A 34 20.04 22.43 -21.23
C PRO A 34 18.91 22.67 -20.21
N PRO A 35 17.81 23.32 -20.61
CA PRO A 35 16.67 23.53 -19.73
C PRO A 35 16.06 22.19 -19.29
N ILE A 36 15.49 22.18 -18.09
CA ILE A 36 14.74 21.04 -17.59
C ILE A 36 13.33 21.11 -18.17
N VAL A 37 12.97 20.13 -18.99
CA VAL A 37 11.62 20.00 -19.56
C VAL A 37 10.84 18.96 -18.76
N ARG A 38 9.91 19.42 -17.92
CA ARG A 38 9.01 18.57 -17.14
C ARG A 38 7.72 18.35 -17.91
N LEU A 39 7.37 17.09 -18.13
CA LEU A 39 6.12 16.71 -18.78
C LEU A 39 5.01 16.56 -17.74
N GLU A 40 3.82 17.02 -18.10
CA GLU A 40 2.63 16.79 -17.29
C GLU A 40 2.26 15.30 -17.25
N ARG A 41 1.52 14.92 -16.22
CA ARG A 41 0.96 13.57 -16.12
C ARG A 41 -0.25 13.44 -17.04
N SER A 42 -0.43 12.25 -17.62
CA SER A 42 -1.49 12.01 -18.58
C SER A 42 -2.80 11.59 -17.90
N ALA A 43 -3.91 12.13 -18.37
CA ALA A 43 -5.25 11.69 -17.99
C ALA A 43 -5.63 10.37 -18.68
N GLY A 44 -6.74 9.77 -18.26
CA GLY A 44 -7.26 8.54 -18.88
C GLY A 44 -7.93 8.79 -20.23
N GLY A 45 -7.89 7.77 -21.09
CA GLY A 45 -8.58 7.80 -22.39
C GLY A 45 -10.10 7.96 -22.24
N ALA A 46 -10.70 8.91 -22.96
CA ALA A 46 -12.09 9.33 -22.78
C ALA A 46 -13.11 8.18 -22.92
N THR A 47 -12.91 7.26 -23.87
CA THR A 47 -13.77 6.08 -24.07
C THR A 47 -13.73 5.16 -22.86
N ALA A 48 -12.53 4.78 -22.42
CA ALA A 48 -12.34 3.87 -21.29
C ALA A 48 -12.88 4.46 -19.97
N VAL A 49 -12.65 5.76 -19.73
CA VAL A 49 -13.23 6.46 -18.57
C VAL A 49 -14.76 6.44 -18.62
N THR A 50 -15.36 6.69 -19.79
CA THR A 50 -16.82 6.71 -19.93
C THR A 50 -17.42 5.32 -19.70
N GLU A 51 -16.78 4.26 -20.20
CA GLU A 51 -17.20 2.88 -19.97
C GLU A 51 -17.06 2.49 -18.48
N ALA A 52 -15.94 2.81 -17.85
CA ALA A 52 -15.70 2.57 -16.43
C ALA A 52 -16.73 3.30 -15.55
N ALA A 53 -17.01 4.58 -15.84
CA ALA A 53 -18.01 5.36 -15.11
C ALA A 53 -19.42 4.75 -15.25
N LYS A 54 -19.78 4.22 -16.42
CA LYS A 54 -21.04 3.50 -16.65
C LYS A 54 -21.13 2.24 -15.77
N LEU A 55 -20.07 1.42 -15.76
CA LEU A 55 -20.01 0.21 -14.93
C LEU A 55 -20.16 0.53 -13.44
N LEU A 56 -19.38 1.51 -12.94
CA LEU A 56 -19.46 1.97 -11.54
C LEU A 56 -20.84 2.52 -11.18
N SER A 57 -21.45 3.27 -12.08
CA SER A 57 -22.79 3.86 -11.85
C SER A 57 -23.89 2.80 -11.72
N SER A 58 -23.75 1.68 -12.44
CA SER A 58 -24.70 0.55 -12.40
C SER A 58 -24.36 -0.53 -11.36
N ALA A 59 -23.26 -0.39 -10.63
CA ALA A 59 -22.78 -1.40 -9.69
C ALA A 59 -23.72 -1.54 -8.48
N LYS A 60 -24.00 -2.79 -8.09
CA LYS A 60 -24.74 -3.13 -6.87
C LYS A 60 -23.83 -3.17 -5.66
N PHE A 61 -22.58 -3.61 -5.84
CA PHE A 61 -21.58 -3.70 -4.77
C PHE A 61 -20.20 -3.29 -5.33
N PRO A 62 -20.01 -1.99 -5.61
CA PRO A 62 -18.69 -1.49 -6.03
C PRO A 62 -17.70 -1.58 -4.87
N VAL A 63 -16.47 -1.99 -5.13
CA VAL A 63 -15.35 -1.98 -4.18
C VAL A 63 -14.16 -1.27 -4.80
N ILE A 64 -13.47 -0.43 -4.04
CA ILE A 64 -12.25 0.25 -4.50
C ILE A 64 -11.04 -0.47 -3.91
N LEU A 65 -10.07 -0.82 -4.75
CA LEU A 65 -8.74 -1.25 -4.33
C LEU A 65 -7.76 -0.11 -4.58
N SER A 66 -7.39 0.61 -3.52
CA SER A 66 -6.45 1.72 -3.55
C SER A 66 -5.01 1.21 -3.50
N GLY A 67 -4.18 1.64 -4.46
CA GLY A 67 -2.78 1.21 -4.55
C GLY A 67 -1.76 2.34 -4.36
N ALA A 68 -0.48 1.99 -4.55
CA ALA A 68 0.65 2.94 -4.46
C ALA A 68 0.50 4.15 -5.40
N GLY A 69 -0.12 3.96 -6.57
CA GLY A 69 -0.38 5.04 -7.52
C GLY A 69 -1.30 6.12 -6.98
N VAL A 70 -2.17 5.80 -6.01
CA VAL A 70 -2.99 6.80 -5.30
C VAL A 70 -2.11 7.67 -4.39
N VAL A 71 -1.16 7.05 -3.68
CA VAL A 71 -0.22 7.75 -2.78
C VAL A 71 0.77 8.61 -3.59
N ILE A 72 1.45 8.01 -4.56
CA ILE A 72 2.44 8.68 -5.41
C ILE A 72 1.78 9.76 -6.28
N GLY A 73 0.53 9.48 -6.69
CA GLY A 73 -0.35 10.35 -7.45
C GLY A 73 -0.87 11.56 -6.68
N ASN A 74 -0.78 11.57 -5.35
CA ASN A 74 -1.49 12.50 -4.46
C ASN A 74 -3.01 12.52 -4.71
N ALA A 75 -3.60 11.33 -4.85
CA ALA A 75 -5.00 11.10 -5.25
C ALA A 75 -5.89 10.61 -4.10
N ILE A 76 -5.43 10.65 -2.85
CA ILE A 76 -6.18 10.12 -1.68
C ILE A 76 -7.55 10.80 -1.56
N GLU A 77 -7.60 12.13 -1.65
CA GLU A 77 -8.85 12.90 -1.58
C GLU A 77 -9.78 12.60 -2.77
N ASP A 78 -9.22 12.40 -3.97
CA ASP A 78 -10.00 12.06 -5.15
C ASP A 78 -10.58 10.64 -5.07
N CYS A 79 -9.81 9.69 -4.53
CA CYS A 79 -10.26 8.33 -4.21
C CYS A 79 -11.39 8.36 -3.16
N LYS A 80 -11.24 9.17 -2.11
CA LYS A 80 -12.25 9.37 -1.06
C LYS A 80 -13.57 9.90 -1.61
N LYS A 81 -13.54 10.90 -2.51
CA LYS A 81 -14.75 11.42 -3.16
C LYS A 81 -15.52 10.35 -3.94
N ILE A 82 -14.82 9.46 -4.66
CA ILE A 82 -15.46 8.33 -5.35
C ILE A 82 -16.07 7.36 -4.33
N ALA A 83 -15.31 7.00 -3.29
CA ALA A 83 -15.78 6.10 -2.25
C ALA A 83 -17.06 6.62 -1.58
N GLU A 84 -17.08 7.89 -1.18
CA GLU A 84 -18.24 8.56 -0.56
C GLU A 84 -19.41 8.67 -1.52
N LYS A 85 -19.19 9.02 -2.80
CA LYS A 85 -20.27 9.09 -3.80
C LYS A 85 -20.99 7.76 -3.95
N LEU A 86 -20.23 6.66 -3.94
CA LEU A 86 -20.72 5.31 -4.16
C LEU A 86 -21.13 4.58 -2.86
N ASP A 87 -20.79 5.10 -1.67
CA ASP A 87 -20.74 4.32 -0.43
C ASP A 87 -20.03 2.96 -0.63
N ALA A 88 -18.86 3.00 -1.26
CA ALA A 88 -18.06 1.82 -1.61
C ALA A 88 -16.97 1.58 -0.56
N PRO A 89 -16.76 0.34 -0.08
CA PRO A 89 -15.64 0.06 0.79
C PRO A 89 -14.32 0.18 0.02
N VAL A 90 -13.30 0.66 0.72
CA VAL A 90 -11.94 0.85 0.18
C VAL A 90 -10.99 -0.11 0.85
N CYS A 91 -10.52 -1.07 0.06
CA CYS A 91 -9.41 -1.94 0.39
C CYS A 91 -8.09 -1.26 0.01
N SER A 92 -7.06 -1.42 0.83
CA SER A 92 -5.70 -1.02 0.48
C SER A 92 -4.94 -2.17 -0.19
N GLY A 93 -4.03 -1.86 -1.09
CA GLY A 93 -3.08 -2.84 -1.60
C GLY A 93 -2.21 -3.41 -0.47
N TYR A 94 -1.71 -4.64 -0.65
CA TYR A 94 -0.75 -5.26 0.27
C TYR A 94 0.42 -4.31 0.51
N GLN A 95 0.70 -3.99 1.78
CA GLN A 95 1.72 -3.03 2.22
C GLN A 95 1.56 -1.60 1.66
N HIS A 96 0.34 -1.19 1.33
CA HIS A 96 -0.01 0.19 0.98
C HIS A 96 -1.16 0.69 1.87
N ASN A 97 -1.10 0.37 3.16
CA ASN A 97 -2.10 0.75 4.16
C ASN A 97 -2.32 2.26 4.23
N ASP A 98 -1.34 3.06 3.78
CA ASP A 98 -1.38 4.52 3.69
C ASP A 98 -2.04 5.07 2.40
N SER A 99 -2.61 4.19 1.57
CA SER A 99 -3.31 4.58 0.33
C SER A 99 -4.74 5.07 0.55
N PHE A 100 -5.25 5.04 1.78
CA PHE A 100 -6.56 5.57 2.16
C PHE A 100 -6.60 5.86 3.67
N PRO A 101 -7.32 6.90 4.16
CA PRO A 101 -7.33 7.23 5.58
C PRO A 101 -7.96 6.11 6.42
N GLY A 102 -7.20 5.55 7.35
CA GLY A 102 -7.59 4.37 8.14
C GLY A 102 -8.80 4.59 9.03
N SER A 103 -8.95 5.80 9.59
CA SER A 103 -10.09 6.21 10.40
C SER A 103 -11.40 6.27 9.61
N HIS A 104 -11.35 6.37 8.28
CA HIS A 104 -12.52 6.59 7.45
C HIS A 104 -13.53 5.43 7.58
N PRO A 105 -14.86 5.70 7.66
CA PRO A 105 -15.87 4.64 7.80
C PRO A 105 -15.81 3.57 6.70
N LEU A 106 -15.48 3.97 5.47
CA LEU A 106 -15.35 3.08 4.32
C LEU A 106 -13.98 2.39 4.19
N ALA A 107 -12.98 2.73 5.04
CA ALA A 107 -11.69 2.06 5.03
C ALA A 107 -11.81 0.67 5.65
N VAL A 108 -11.53 -0.38 4.88
CA VAL A 108 -11.67 -1.77 5.34
C VAL A 108 -10.34 -2.49 5.50
N GLY A 109 -9.23 -1.78 5.29
CA GLY A 109 -7.87 -2.27 5.54
C GLY A 109 -7.22 -2.94 4.32
N PRO A 110 -5.97 -3.42 4.47
CA PRO A 110 -5.19 -3.95 3.36
C PRO A 110 -5.60 -5.37 2.98
N LEU A 111 -5.53 -5.69 1.70
CA LEU A 111 -5.59 -7.07 1.23
C LEU A 111 -4.25 -7.79 1.42
N GLY A 112 -4.27 -9.09 1.14
CA GLY A 112 -3.07 -9.92 1.08
C GLY A 112 -2.69 -10.58 2.39
N TYR A 113 -1.50 -11.15 2.41
CA TYR A 113 -1.03 -11.97 3.52
C TYR A 113 -1.09 -11.21 4.85
N ASN A 114 -1.75 -11.80 5.85
CA ASN A 114 -2.00 -11.18 7.16
C ASN A 114 -2.60 -9.76 7.07
N GLY A 115 -3.41 -9.49 6.04
CA GLY A 115 -4.16 -8.24 5.89
C GLY A 115 -5.49 -8.26 6.65
N SER A 116 -6.44 -7.45 6.21
CA SER A 116 -7.77 -7.41 6.77
C SER A 116 -8.67 -8.50 6.21
N LYS A 117 -9.21 -9.34 7.11
CA LYS A 117 -10.27 -10.28 6.76
C LYS A 117 -11.54 -9.56 6.27
N ALA A 118 -11.87 -8.40 6.84
CA ALA A 118 -13.00 -7.58 6.39
C ALA A 118 -12.85 -7.15 4.93
N ALA A 119 -11.66 -6.67 4.54
CA ALA A 119 -11.39 -6.30 3.15
C ALA A 119 -11.58 -7.48 2.19
N MET A 120 -11.08 -8.67 2.57
CA MET A 120 -11.22 -9.90 1.78
C MET A 120 -12.70 -10.32 1.64
N GLU A 121 -13.46 -10.33 2.73
CA GLU A 121 -14.88 -10.68 2.70
C GLU A 121 -15.70 -9.71 1.83
N LEU A 122 -15.42 -8.42 1.92
CA LEU A 122 -16.14 -7.40 1.16
C LEU A 122 -15.79 -7.42 -0.32
N ILE A 123 -14.51 -7.51 -0.69
CA ILE A 123 -14.12 -7.58 -2.11
C ILE A 123 -14.61 -8.85 -2.79
N SER A 124 -14.78 -9.95 -2.05
CA SER A 124 -15.35 -11.20 -2.59
C SER A 124 -16.80 -11.06 -3.08
N LYS A 125 -17.53 -10.06 -2.55
CA LYS A 125 -18.92 -9.74 -2.91
C LYS A 125 -19.03 -8.73 -4.04
N ALA A 126 -17.90 -8.17 -4.50
CA ALA A 126 -17.91 -7.12 -5.50
C ALA A 126 -18.49 -7.61 -6.83
N ASP A 127 -19.31 -6.79 -7.47
CA ASP A 127 -19.70 -6.93 -8.87
C ASP A 127 -18.90 -5.99 -9.79
N VAL A 128 -18.32 -4.93 -9.22
CA VAL A 128 -17.34 -4.05 -9.88
C VAL A 128 -16.20 -3.76 -8.91
N VAL A 129 -14.96 -3.94 -9.36
CA VAL A 129 -13.76 -3.52 -8.62
C VAL A 129 -13.09 -2.37 -9.36
N LEU A 130 -12.94 -1.22 -8.70
CA LEU A 130 -12.08 -0.13 -9.16
C LEU A 130 -10.68 -0.32 -8.54
N ALA A 131 -9.77 -0.90 -9.32
CA ALA A 131 -8.37 -1.03 -8.98
C ALA A 131 -7.63 0.26 -9.36
N LEU A 132 -7.58 1.22 -8.43
CA LEU A 132 -7.06 2.57 -8.66
C LEU A 132 -5.58 2.67 -8.29
N GLY A 133 -4.73 2.99 -9.28
CA GLY A 133 -3.30 3.18 -9.06
C GLY A 133 -2.61 1.90 -8.58
N THR A 134 -3.03 0.74 -9.10
CA THR A 134 -2.50 -0.55 -8.68
C THR A 134 -2.25 -1.46 -9.87
N ARG A 135 -1.11 -2.15 -9.82
CA ARG A 135 -0.72 -3.22 -10.74
C ARG A 135 -1.35 -4.58 -10.41
N LEU A 136 -2.31 -4.61 -9.47
CA LEU A 136 -2.98 -5.84 -9.01
C LEU A 136 -1.97 -6.91 -8.54
N ASN A 137 -1.02 -6.51 -7.69
CA ASN A 137 0.02 -7.37 -7.14
C ASN A 137 -0.55 -8.75 -6.71
N PRO A 138 0.06 -9.88 -7.11
CA PRO A 138 -0.34 -11.21 -6.64
C PRO A 138 -0.53 -11.28 -5.12
N PHE A 139 0.37 -10.70 -4.33
CA PHE A 139 0.26 -10.72 -2.87
C PHE A 139 -1.00 -10.04 -2.33
N SER A 140 -1.65 -9.14 -3.09
CA SER A 140 -2.93 -8.52 -2.72
C SER A 140 -4.16 -9.30 -3.19
N THR A 141 -3.99 -10.34 -4.00
CA THR A 141 -5.10 -11.01 -4.70
C THR A 141 -5.07 -12.53 -4.59
N LEU A 142 -4.07 -13.09 -3.90
CA LEU A 142 -3.99 -14.49 -3.54
C LEU A 142 -4.86 -14.78 -2.31
N PRO A 143 -5.39 -16.01 -2.16
CA PRO A 143 -6.21 -16.39 -1.02
C PRO A 143 -5.56 -16.09 0.34
N GLY A 144 -6.41 -15.80 1.33
CA GLY A 144 -5.97 -15.49 2.70
C GLY A 144 -7.06 -15.85 3.70
N TYR A 145 -6.66 -16.26 4.92
CA TYR A 145 -7.59 -16.75 5.95
C TYR A 145 -8.52 -17.90 5.48
N GLY A 146 -8.05 -18.73 4.55
CA GLY A 146 -8.86 -19.79 3.93
C GLY A 146 -9.92 -19.29 2.92
N ILE A 147 -9.88 -18.01 2.54
CA ILE A 147 -10.84 -17.38 1.63
C ILE A 147 -10.19 -17.18 0.27
N ASP A 148 -10.76 -17.76 -0.79
CA ASP A 148 -10.50 -17.38 -2.19
C ASP A 148 -11.32 -16.13 -2.53
N TYR A 149 -10.83 -14.97 -2.07
CA TYR A 149 -11.64 -13.74 -2.02
C TYR A 149 -11.61 -12.91 -3.30
N TRP A 150 -10.72 -13.19 -4.26
CA TRP A 150 -10.69 -12.38 -5.48
C TRP A 150 -11.95 -12.65 -6.32
N PRO A 151 -12.77 -11.64 -6.63
CA PRO A 151 -14.08 -11.87 -7.24
C PRO A 151 -13.94 -12.40 -8.67
N LYS A 152 -14.57 -13.56 -8.94
CA LYS A 152 -14.46 -14.27 -10.23
C LYS A 152 -15.38 -13.72 -11.32
N LYS A 153 -16.47 -13.04 -10.92
CA LYS A 153 -17.52 -12.53 -11.82
C LYS A 153 -17.59 -11.00 -11.87
N ALA A 154 -16.76 -10.30 -11.08
CA ALA A 154 -16.75 -8.85 -11.06
C ALA A 154 -16.17 -8.28 -12.36
N ASN A 155 -16.70 -7.13 -12.77
CA ASN A 155 -16.02 -6.30 -13.75
C ASN A 155 -14.84 -5.60 -13.08
N ILE A 156 -13.63 -5.78 -13.63
CA ILE A 156 -12.42 -5.18 -13.08
C ILE A 156 -12.06 -3.96 -13.92
N ILE A 157 -12.05 -2.79 -13.28
CA ILE A 157 -11.55 -1.53 -13.87
C ILE A 157 -10.17 -1.31 -13.29
N GLN A 158 -9.12 -1.35 -14.12
CA GLN A 158 -7.75 -1.14 -13.66
C GLN A 158 -7.21 0.19 -14.17
N VAL A 159 -6.72 1.02 -13.25
CA VAL A 159 -6.07 2.30 -13.52
C VAL A 159 -4.59 2.21 -13.13
N ASP A 160 -3.69 2.42 -14.08
CA ASP A 160 -2.26 2.50 -13.84
C ASP A 160 -1.63 3.49 -14.82
N ILE A 161 -0.58 4.20 -14.42
CA ILE A 161 0.15 5.10 -15.32
C ILE A 161 1.08 4.34 -16.27
N ASN A 162 1.44 3.11 -15.90
CA ASN A 162 2.25 2.22 -16.73
C ASN A 162 1.34 1.21 -17.44
N SER A 163 1.20 1.37 -18.76
CA SER A 163 0.41 0.48 -19.61
C SER A 163 0.83 -0.99 -19.53
N ASP A 164 2.11 -1.28 -19.29
CA ASP A 164 2.64 -2.65 -19.23
C ASP A 164 2.13 -3.42 -17.99
N ARG A 165 1.47 -2.73 -17.06
CA ARG A 165 0.89 -3.33 -15.84
C ARG A 165 -0.60 -3.62 -15.95
N ILE A 166 -1.26 -3.08 -16.96
CA ILE A 166 -2.71 -3.24 -17.13
C ILE A 166 -2.99 -4.63 -17.71
N GLY A 167 -3.81 -5.43 -17.01
CA GLY A 167 -4.16 -6.78 -17.44
C GLY A 167 -3.06 -7.84 -17.24
N LEU A 168 -1.91 -7.47 -16.67
CA LEU A 168 -0.77 -8.37 -16.51
C LEU A 168 -1.05 -9.52 -15.52
N THR A 169 -1.71 -9.22 -14.40
CA THR A 169 -1.89 -10.20 -13.29
C THR A 169 -3.30 -10.76 -13.22
N LYS A 170 -4.31 -9.99 -13.61
CA LYS A 170 -5.72 -10.39 -13.58
C LYS A 170 -6.38 -9.98 -14.89
N LYS A 171 -7.44 -10.70 -15.28
CA LYS A 171 -8.30 -10.30 -16.38
C LYS A 171 -8.99 -8.98 -16.02
N VAL A 172 -8.90 -8.01 -16.93
CA VAL A 172 -9.45 -6.66 -16.77
C VAL A 172 -10.59 -6.47 -17.76
N THR A 173 -11.69 -5.86 -17.31
CA THR A 173 -12.81 -5.45 -18.17
C THR A 173 -12.48 -4.12 -18.86
N VAL A 174 -12.04 -3.13 -18.09
CA VAL A 174 -11.66 -1.81 -18.60
C VAL A 174 -10.29 -1.42 -18.06
N GLY A 175 -9.32 -1.24 -18.95
CA GLY A 175 -8.00 -0.73 -18.63
C GLY A 175 -7.91 0.77 -18.92
N ILE A 176 -7.40 1.55 -17.96
CA ILE A 176 -7.20 2.99 -18.12
C ILE A 176 -5.73 3.31 -17.85
N CYS A 177 -5.00 3.64 -18.91
CA CYS A 177 -3.63 4.17 -18.80
C CYS A 177 -3.71 5.65 -18.45
N GLY A 178 -3.24 6.04 -17.26
CA GLY A 178 -3.27 7.42 -16.80
C GLY A 178 -2.91 7.58 -15.33
N ASP A 179 -2.63 8.81 -14.91
CA ASP A 179 -2.39 9.15 -13.52
C ASP A 179 -3.66 8.95 -12.68
N ALA A 180 -3.49 8.31 -11.51
CA ALA A 180 -4.60 7.92 -10.65
C ALA A 180 -5.46 9.12 -10.19
N LYS A 181 -4.87 10.29 -9.98
CA LYS A 181 -5.60 11.50 -9.58
C LYS A 181 -6.49 12.00 -10.72
N LEU A 182 -5.89 12.20 -11.89
CA LEU A 182 -6.60 12.70 -13.06
C LEU A 182 -7.74 11.75 -13.47
N VAL A 183 -7.47 10.44 -13.47
CA VAL A 183 -8.49 9.44 -13.77
C VAL A 183 -9.59 9.41 -12.71
N ALA A 184 -9.26 9.51 -11.42
CA ALA A 184 -10.27 9.57 -10.37
C ALA A 184 -11.20 10.79 -10.54
N GLN A 185 -10.65 11.95 -10.87
CA GLN A 185 -11.43 13.16 -11.14
C GLN A 185 -12.34 13.00 -12.36
N GLN A 186 -11.82 12.43 -13.45
CA GLN A 186 -12.61 12.14 -14.65
C GLN A 186 -13.75 11.15 -14.35
N LEU A 187 -13.46 10.07 -13.61
CA LEU A 187 -14.47 9.10 -13.20
C LEU A 187 -15.55 9.77 -12.34
N PHE A 188 -15.15 10.49 -11.29
CA PHE A 188 -16.08 11.19 -10.40
C PHE A 188 -17.02 12.13 -11.17
N SER A 189 -16.49 12.91 -12.11
CA SER A 189 -17.28 13.84 -12.94
C SER A 189 -18.29 13.15 -13.87
N LYS A 190 -18.09 11.87 -14.18
CA LYS A 190 -18.92 11.07 -15.11
C LYS A 190 -19.82 10.06 -14.40
N LEU A 191 -19.68 9.89 -13.08
CA LEU A 191 -20.62 9.08 -12.31
C LEU A 191 -22.02 9.68 -12.43
N SER A 192 -23.03 8.83 -12.62
CA SER A 192 -24.42 9.28 -12.64
C SER A 192 -24.85 9.85 -11.29
N ASN A 193 -25.90 10.67 -11.28
CA ASN A 193 -26.44 11.21 -10.03
C ASN A 193 -26.86 10.12 -9.05
N ASN A 194 -27.40 9.00 -9.57
CA ASN A 194 -27.85 7.82 -8.82
C ASN A 194 -26.77 6.72 -8.69
N ALA A 195 -25.51 7.01 -9.02
CA ALA A 195 -24.43 6.04 -8.89
C ALA A 195 -24.31 5.55 -7.43
N GLY A 196 -24.37 4.23 -7.26
CA GLY A 196 -24.32 3.60 -5.94
C GLY A 196 -25.67 3.52 -5.19
N ASP A 197 -26.79 3.96 -5.76
CA ASP A 197 -28.09 3.93 -5.05
C ASP A 197 -28.62 2.51 -4.81
N ILE A 198 -28.24 1.55 -5.66
CA ILE A 198 -28.70 0.16 -5.56
C ILE A 198 -28.16 -0.46 -4.26
N ASP A 199 -29.09 -0.91 -3.40
CA ASP A 199 -28.82 -1.54 -2.10
C ASP A 199 -27.88 -0.75 -1.16
N ARG A 200 -27.79 0.58 -1.32
CA ARG A 200 -26.85 1.48 -0.61
C ARG A 200 -26.84 1.26 0.92
N GLU A 201 -28.02 1.28 1.55
CA GLU A 201 -28.11 1.14 3.01
C GLU A 201 -27.73 -0.27 3.50
N LYS A 202 -28.09 -1.31 2.74
CA LYS A 202 -27.64 -2.69 3.05
C LYS A 202 -26.12 -2.81 2.92
N ARG A 203 -25.54 -2.19 1.89
CA ARG A 203 -24.08 -2.15 1.68
C ARG A 203 -23.38 -1.44 2.84
N LYS A 204 -23.85 -0.26 3.25
CA LYS A 204 -23.30 0.48 4.40
C LYS A 204 -23.35 -0.33 5.69
N ALA A 205 -24.50 -0.96 5.97
CA ALA A 205 -24.66 -1.82 7.14
C ALA A 205 -23.66 -3.00 7.12
N LEU A 206 -23.52 -3.65 5.96
CA LEU A 206 -22.57 -4.76 5.80
C LEU A 206 -21.11 -4.29 5.99
N ILE A 207 -20.72 -3.17 5.39
CA ILE A 207 -19.36 -2.60 5.56
C ILE A 207 -19.09 -2.35 7.03
N HIS A 208 -20.01 -1.68 7.73
CA HIS A 208 -19.88 -1.39 9.15
C HIS A 208 -19.76 -2.66 9.98
N GLN A 209 -20.68 -3.62 9.79
CA GLN A 209 -20.68 -4.88 10.54
C GLN A 209 -19.38 -5.68 10.32
N THR A 210 -18.98 -5.87 9.06
CA THR A 210 -17.78 -6.64 8.71
C THR A 210 -16.51 -5.97 9.20
N LYS A 211 -16.39 -4.63 9.08
CA LYS A 211 -15.26 -3.86 9.65
C LYS A 211 -15.20 -4.00 11.17
N SER A 212 -16.32 -3.78 11.87
CA SER A 212 -16.39 -3.87 13.32
C SER A 212 -16.03 -5.26 13.84
N ALA A 213 -16.56 -6.31 13.20
CA ALA A 213 -16.24 -7.70 13.53
C ALA A 213 -14.74 -8.00 13.37
N TRP A 214 -14.11 -7.49 12.30
CA TRP A 214 -12.67 -7.65 12.11
C TRP A 214 -11.85 -6.91 13.17
N LEU A 215 -12.20 -5.67 13.49
CA LEU A 215 -11.49 -4.90 14.52
C LEU A 215 -11.61 -5.56 15.91
N GLN A 216 -12.80 -6.08 16.25
CA GLN A 216 -13.01 -6.84 17.48
C GLN A 216 -12.13 -8.09 17.51
N MET A 217 -12.15 -8.89 16.43
CA MET A 217 -11.28 -10.06 16.31
C MET A 217 -9.80 -9.68 16.42
N LEU A 218 -9.33 -8.67 15.69
CA LEU A 218 -7.94 -8.24 15.71
C LEU A 218 -7.50 -7.77 17.11
N SER A 219 -8.41 -7.16 17.87
CA SER A 219 -8.16 -6.74 19.25
C SER A 219 -8.06 -7.91 20.23
N SER A 220 -8.71 -9.05 19.94
CA SER A 220 -8.67 -10.26 20.77
C SER A 220 -7.62 -11.28 20.34
N LEU A 221 -7.00 -11.12 19.17
CA LEU A 221 -5.93 -12.01 18.71
C LEU A 221 -4.67 -11.77 19.54
N ASP A 222 -4.42 -12.66 20.50
CA ASP A 222 -3.23 -12.66 21.34
C ASP A 222 -2.08 -13.47 20.74
N HIS A 223 -2.34 -14.40 19.81
CA HIS A 223 -1.32 -15.21 19.15
C HIS A 223 -1.87 -15.82 17.85
N GLU A 224 -0.99 -16.42 17.05
CA GLU A 224 -1.41 -17.30 15.95
C GLU A 224 -1.83 -18.67 16.49
N GLU A 225 -2.81 -19.27 15.83
CA GLU A 225 -3.14 -20.68 16.00
C GLU A 225 -2.23 -21.54 15.11
N ASP A 226 -2.06 -22.80 15.50
CA ASP A 226 -1.37 -23.78 14.67
C ASP A 226 -2.28 -24.29 13.55
N ASP A 227 -1.71 -24.44 12.36
CA ASP A 227 -2.38 -25.14 11.26
C ASP A 227 -2.53 -26.63 11.61
N PRO A 228 -3.55 -27.34 11.07
CA PRO A 228 -3.73 -28.77 11.32
C PRO A 228 -2.45 -29.57 11.03
N GLY A 229 -1.95 -30.26 12.05
CA GLY A 229 -0.72 -31.06 11.97
C GLY A 229 0.57 -30.34 12.40
N THR A 230 0.48 -29.07 12.82
CA THR A 230 1.60 -28.31 13.38
C THR A 230 1.38 -28.02 14.87
N VAL A 231 2.45 -27.72 15.60
CA VAL A 231 2.43 -27.37 17.04
C VAL A 231 3.40 -26.24 17.39
N TRP A 232 3.91 -25.53 16.38
CA TRP A 232 5.02 -24.58 16.55
C TRP A 232 4.64 -23.39 17.43
N ASN A 233 3.44 -22.84 17.26
CA ASN A 233 2.96 -21.72 18.05
C ASN A 233 2.66 -22.17 19.49
N LYS A 234 2.03 -23.33 19.68
CA LYS A 234 1.79 -23.90 21.00
C LYS A 234 3.11 -24.15 21.75
N GLU A 235 4.06 -24.85 21.15
CA GLU A 235 5.36 -25.14 21.77
C GLU A 235 6.14 -23.86 22.08
N ALA A 236 6.11 -22.87 21.19
CA ALA A 236 6.74 -21.57 21.44
C ALA A 236 6.13 -20.87 22.66
N ARG A 237 4.80 -20.88 22.82
CA ARG A 237 4.13 -20.30 23.99
C ARG A 237 4.45 -21.04 25.29
N GLU A 238 4.59 -22.37 25.25
CA GLU A 238 4.96 -23.16 26.43
C GLU A 238 6.43 -22.91 26.83
N ARG A 239 7.35 -22.94 25.86
CA ARG A 239 8.79 -22.73 26.07
C ARG A 239 9.11 -21.30 26.51
N ASP A 240 8.50 -20.31 25.87
CA ASP A 240 8.80 -18.89 26.03
C ASP A 240 7.63 -18.11 26.68
N LYS A 241 6.94 -18.72 27.66
CA LYS A 241 5.69 -18.21 28.29
C LYS A 241 5.67 -16.77 28.80
N ASN A 242 6.84 -16.19 29.08
CA ASN A 242 6.97 -14.83 29.59
C ASN A 242 7.26 -13.79 28.49
N ARG A 243 7.32 -14.21 27.21
CA ARG A 243 7.54 -13.31 26.07
C ARG A 243 6.22 -12.89 25.44
N MET A 244 6.21 -11.70 24.85
CA MET A 244 5.08 -11.28 24.01
C MET A 244 5.06 -12.09 22.72
N SER A 245 3.87 -12.48 22.29
CA SER A 245 3.67 -12.98 20.94
C SER A 245 3.80 -11.86 19.90
N PRO A 246 3.93 -12.19 18.60
CA PRO A 246 3.88 -11.21 17.52
C PRO A 246 2.64 -10.30 17.56
N ARG A 247 1.46 -10.88 17.80
CA ARG A 247 0.17 -10.16 17.83
C ARG A 247 0.07 -9.22 19.03
N MET A 248 0.58 -9.64 20.20
CA MET A 248 0.68 -8.78 21.38
C MET A 248 1.63 -7.61 21.13
N ALA A 249 2.80 -7.88 20.55
CA ALA A 249 3.80 -6.87 20.23
C ALA A 249 3.22 -5.81 19.28
N TRP A 250 2.55 -6.22 18.20
CA TRP A 250 1.94 -5.27 17.25
C TRP A 250 0.83 -4.42 17.85
N ARG A 251 -0.01 -4.97 18.75
CA ARG A 251 -0.99 -4.16 19.49
C ARG A 251 -0.31 -3.12 20.40
N ALA A 252 0.72 -3.51 21.12
CA ALA A 252 1.49 -2.59 21.97
C ALA A 252 2.21 -1.51 21.13
N ILE A 253 2.79 -1.91 19.99
CA ILE A 253 3.39 -0.99 19.02
C ILE A 253 2.36 0.02 18.52
N GLN A 254 1.19 -0.42 18.06
CA GLN A 254 0.12 0.48 17.60
C GLN A 254 -0.30 1.47 18.69
N ALA A 255 -0.43 1.03 19.94
CA ALA A 255 -0.81 1.89 21.05
C ALA A 255 0.25 2.97 21.38
N GLY A 256 1.52 2.73 21.04
CA GLY A 256 2.63 3.65 21.31
C GLY A 256 3.12 4.46 20.11
N LEU A 257 2.63 4.19 18.90
CA LEU A 257 3.07 4.88 17.69
C LEU A 257 2.44 6.28 17.59
N PRO A 258 3.22 7.32 17.23
CA PRO A 258 2.67 8.66 16.95
C PRO A 258 1.79 8.67 15.68
N ASP A 259 0.76 9.53 15.64
CA ASP A 259 -0.16 9.61 14.50
C ASP A 259 0.50 9.94 13.15
N ASP A 260 1.53 10.79 13.13
CA ASP A 260 2.22 11.24 11.90
C ASP A 260 3.47 10.41 11.56
N VAL A 261 3.65 9.25 12.19
CA VAL A 261 4.84 8.39 12.04
C VAL A 261 5.02 7.88 10.60
N ILE A 262 6.27 7.82 10.15
CA ILE A 262 6.66 7.03 8.97
C ILE A 262 7.15 5.67 9.47
N ILE A 263 6.59 4.61 8.90
CA ILE A 263 6.95 3.24 9.24
C ILE A 263 7.68 2.60 8.07
N SER A 264 8.71 1.80 8.38
CA SER A 264 9.16 0.76 7.46
C SER A 264 9.08 -0.61 8.12
N SER A 265 8.65 -1.60 7.37
CA SER A 265 8.63 -2.99 7.80
C SER A 265 9.51 -3.81 6.86
N ASP A 266 10.22 -4.81 7.38
CA ASP A 266 11.03 -5.71 6.58
C ASP A 266 10.24 -6.96 6.15
N ILE A 267 10.92 -7.99 5.64
CA ILE A 267 10.32 -9.28 5.31
C ILE A 267 10.55 -10.28 6.44
N GLY A 268 9.50 -11.02 6.79
CA GLY A 268 9.51 -12.07 7.82
C GLY A 268 8.14 -12.21 8.49
N ASN A 269 7.94 -13.27 9.27
CA ASN A 269 6.64 -13.61 9.86
C ASN A 269 6.06 -12.48 10.71
N ASN A 270 6.88 -11.91 11.62
CA ASN A 270 6.45 -10.79 12.45
C ASN A 270 6.02 -9.58 11.61
N CYS A 271 6.81 -9.22 10.61
CA CYS A 271 6.51 -8.08 9.73
C CYS A 271 5.26 -8.32 8.87
N ALA A 272 5.06 -9.56 8.41
CA ALA A 272 3.86 -9.97 7.71
C ALA A 272 2.62 -9.86 8.60
N ILE A 273 2.66 -10.37 9.84
CA ILE A 273 1.59 -10.21 10.84
C ILE A 273 1.27 -8.72 11.04
N GLY A 274 2.30 -7.88 10.99
CA GLY A 274 2.18 -6.43 11.04
C GLY A 274 1.28 -5.84 9.96
N ASN A 275 1.06 -6.47 8.80
CA ASN A 275 0.24 -5.90 7.74
C ASN A 275 -1.20 -5.55 8.19
N ALA A 276 -1.77 -6.28 9.17
CA ALA A 276 -3.12 -6.03 9.70
C ALA A 276 -3.24 -4.81 10.62
N TYR A 277 -2.13 -4.28 11.15
CA TYR A 277 -2.15 -3.39 12.31
C TYR A 277 -1.98 -1.90 11.98
N PRO A 278 -0.90 -1.44 11.30
CA PRO A 278 -0.72 -0.04 10.98
C PRO A 278 -1.86 0.50 10.14
N THR A 279 -2.44 1.58 10.65
CA THR A 279 -3.36 2.44 9.92
C THR A 279 -2.74 3.82 9.81
N PHE A 280 -3.09 4.56 8.76
CA PHE A 280 -2.51 5.86 8.50
C PHE A 280 -3.60 6.83 8.03
N GLU A 281 -3.49 8.09 8.42
CA GLU A 281 -4.40 9.15 7.97
C GLU A 281 -3.89 9.86 6.71
N LYS A 282 -2.59 9.72 6.40
CA LYS A 282 -1.91 10.37 5.28
C LYS A 282 -1.11 9.35 4.48
N GLY A 283 -0.94 9.62 3.19
CA GLY A 283 -0.03 8.85 2.33
C GLY A 283 1.45 9.16 2.59
N ARG A 284 2.33 8.33 2.03
CA ARG A 284 3.80 8.38 2.18
C ARG A 284 4.23 8.16 3.63
N LYS A 285 3.46 7.36 4.36
CA LYS A 285 3.72 6.99 5.74
C LYS A 285 4.15 5.54 5.88
N TYR A 286 4.00 4.72 4.82
CA TYR A 286 4.45 3.33 4.84
C TYR A 286 5.49 3.04 3.75
N LEU A 287 6.72 2.79 4.19
CA LEU A 287 7.85 2.40 3.34
C LEU A 287 8.02 0.89 3.41
N ALA A 288 7.44 0.16 2.45
CA ALA A 288 7.45 -1.28 2.47
C ALA A 288 8.31 -1.90 1.35
N PRO A 289 8.88 -3.10 1.57
CA PRO A 289 9.73 -3.83 0.62
C PRO A 289 8.96 -4.30 -0.63
N GLY A 290 7.63 -4.24 -0.60
CA GLY A 290 6.78 -4.39 -1.77
C GLY A 290 6.88 -5.77 -2.42
N LEU A 291 6.86 -5.83 -3.76
CA LEU A 291 6.84 -7.11 -4.50
C LEU A 291 8.12 -7.92 -4.36
N PHE A 292 9.26 -7.22 -4.45
CA PHE A 292 10.55 -7.90 -4.56
C PHE A 292 10.92 -8.54 -3.23
N GLY A 293 10.39 -8.00 -2.13
CA GLY A 293 10.57 -8.56 -0.80
C GLY A 293 12.04 -8.72 -0.38
N PRO A 294 12.94 -7.74 -0.60
CA PRO A 294 14.31 -7.89 -0.15
C PRO A 294 14.38 -7.82 1.38
N CYS A 295 14.95 -8.85 2.00
CA CYS A 295 15.29 -8.82 3.43
C CYS A 295 16.40 -7.79 3.69
N GLY A 296 16.30 -7.04 4.78
CA GLY A 296 17.24 -5.97 5.14
C GLY A 296 16.89 -4.61 4.52
N TYR A 297 15.68 -4.46 3.99
CA TYR A 297 15.19 -3.19 3.46
C TYR A 297 14.85 -2.17 4.55
N GLY A 298 14.28 -2.63 5.67
CA GLY A 298 13.61 -1.77 6.63
C GLY A 298 14.54 -0.76 7.28
N PHE A 299 15.74 -1.19 7.67
CA PHE A 299 16.71 -0.33 8.35
C PHE A 299 17.27 0.80 7.46
N PRO A 300 17.82 0.54 6.25
CA PRO A 300 18.26 1.62 5.37
C PRO A 300 17.11 2.52 4.90
N ALA A 301 15.90 1.98 4.75
CA ALA A 301 14.72 2.78 4.39
C ALA A 301 14.38 3.82 5.48
N ILE A 302 14.38 3.44 6.76
CA ILE A 302 14.12 4.41 7.84
C ILE A 302 15.25 5.43 8.00
N LEU A 303 16.51 5.06 7.73
CA LEU A 303 17.63 6.01 7.73
C LEU A 303 17.38 7.12 6.69
N GLY A 304 17.10 6.74 5.44
CA GLY A 304 16.79 7.69 4.39
C GLY A 304 15.56 8.56 4.70
N ALA A 305 14.51 7.95 5.24
CA ALA A 305 13.29 8.66 5.62
C ALA A 305 13.53 9.68 6.73
N LYS A 306 14.33 9.31 7.75
CA LYS A 306 14.61 10.18 8.90
C LYS A 306 15.56 11.32 8.50
N ILE A 307 16.49 11.10 7.59
CA ILE A 307 17.33 12.16 7.00
C ILE A 307 16.48 13.12 6.16
N GLY A 308 15.56 12.61 5.32
CA GLY A 308 14.69 13.43 4.47
C GLY A 308 13.58 14.16 5.23
N CYS A 309 13.14 13.60 6.36
CA CYS A 309 12.06 14.12 7.20
C CYS A 309 12.52 14.18 8.68
N PRO A 310 13.47 15.06 9.03
CA PRO A 310 14.14 15.05 10.35
C PRO A 310 13.18 15.27 11.52
N ASN A 311 12.10 16.02 11.30
CA ASN A 311 11.11 16.35 12.32
C ASN A 311 9.95 15.34 12.43
N THR A 312 9.86 14.38 11.51
CA THR A 312 8.82 13.35 11.55
C THR A 312 9.32 12.14 12.36
N PRO A 313 8.50 11.53 13.22
CA PRO A 313 8.83 10.25 13.84
C PRO A 313 9.01 9.18 12.75
N VAL A 314 10.07 8.37 12.84
CA VAL A 314 10.33 7.27 11.91
C VAL A 314 10.66 6.03 12.71
N VAL A 315 9.95 4.93 12.46
CA VAL A 315 10.15 3.66 13.17
C VAL A 315 10.26 2.52 12.17
N GLY A 316 11.31 1.71 12.30
CA GLY A 316 11.50 0.50 11.49
C GLY A 316 11.18 -0.75 12.28
N PHE A 317 10.76 -1.79 11.57
CA PHE A 317 10.42 -3.09 12.11
C PHE A 317 11.09 -4.19 11.27
N ALA A 318 11.87 -5.06 11.89
CA ALA A 318 12.48 -6.21 11.20
C ALA A 318 12.55 -7.43 12.12
N GLY A 319 12.61 -8.63 11.54
CA GLY A 319 13.14 -9.78 12.27
C GLY A 319 14.67 -9.67 12.42
N ASP A 320 15.23 -10.37 13.38
CA ASP A 320 16.68 -10.46 13.63
C ASP A 320 17.49 -10.83 12.38
N GLY A 321 17.04 -11.82 11.60
CA GLY A 321 17.71 -12.22 10.35
C GLY A 321 17.72 -11.13 9.28
N ALA A 322 16.59 -10.42 9.11
CA ALA A 322 16.49 -9.32 8.15
C ALA A 322 17.31 -8.11 8.60
N PHE A 323 17.30 -7.79 9.90
CA PHE A 323 18.15 -6.75 10.47
C PHE A 323 19.63 -7.08 10.29
N GLY A 324 20.03 -8.33 10.51
CA GLY A 324 21.41 -8.80 10.36
C GLY A 324 21.99 -8.53 8.97
N ILE A 325 21.18 -8.57 7.90
CA ILE A 325 21.62 -8.26 6.53
C ILE A 325 22.04 -6.79 6.37
N SER A 326 21.38 -5.87 7.06
CA SER A 326 21.59 -4.43 6.94
C SER A 326 22.31 -3.80 8.13
N MET A 327 22.75 -4.62 9.10
CA MET A 327 23.35 -4.17 10.36
C MET A 327 24.60 -3.32 10.17
N SER A 328 25.32 -3.46 9.05
CA SER A 328 26.48 -2.61 8.72
C SER A 328 26.15 -1.12 8.67
N GLU A 329 24.90 -0.75 8.39
CA GLU A 329 24.43 0.64 8.39
C GLU A 329 24.41 1.29 9.78
N MET A 330 24.59 0.52 10.86
CA MET A 330 24.79 1.09 12.19
C MET A 330 26.01 2.02 12.26
N SER A 331 27.04 1.73 11.45
CA SER A 331 28.20 2.62 11.32
C SER A 331 27.83 3.97 10.70
N SER A 332 26.94 3.97 9.70
CA SER A 332 26.35 5.16 9.09
C SER A 332 25.49 5.94 10.08
N CYS A 333 24.68 5.22 10.88
CA CYS A 333 23.75 5.79 11.87
C CYS A 333 24.45 6.57 13.00
N ASN A 334 25.72 6.28 13.30
CA ASN A 334 26.47 6.92 14.39
C ASN A 334 27.04 8.31 14.03
N ARG A 335 26.73 8.83 12.83
CA ARG A 335 27.11 10.18 12.42
C ARG A 335 26.40 11.23 13.27
N LYS A 336 27.14 12.20 13.80
CA LYS A 336 26.60 13.22 14.72
C LYS A 336 25.53 14.10 14.10
N GLU A 337 25.60 14.29 12.79
CA GLU A 337 24.67 15.08 11.99
C GLU A 337 23.39 14.32 11.62
N TRP A 338 23.30 13.01 11.89
CA TRP A 338 22.11 12.24 11.59
C TRP A 338 21.11 12.27 12.74
N PRO A 339 19.80 12.39 12.44
CA PRO A 339 18.77 12.35 13.46
C PRO A 339 18.69 10.97 14.12
N GLY A 340 18.17 10.93 15.36
CA GLY A 340 17.95 9.67 16.08
C GLY A 340 17.04 8.72 15.32
N ILE A 341 17.40 7.43 15.34
CA ILE A 341 16.76 6.36 14.58
C ILE A 341 16.13 5.35 15.54
N THR A 342 14.88 4.99 15.28
CA THR A 342 14.16 3.99 16.08
C THR A 342 13.93 2.74 15.25
N MET A 343 14.47 1.61 15.71
CA MET A 343 14.32 0.30 15.08
C MET A 343 13.85 -0.72 16.12
N VAL A 344 12.79 -1.45 15.81
CA VAL A 344 12.28 -2.57 16.61
C VAL A 344 12.68 -3.87 15.90
N ILE A 345 13.40 -4.71 16.63
CA ILE A 345 13.90 -6.00 16.14
C ILE A 345 13.12 -7.11 16.83
N PHE A 346 12.38 -7.90 16.06
CA PHE A 346 11.71 -9.09 16.54
C PHE A 346 12.67 -10.28 16.55
N ARG A 347 12.58 -11.07 17.62
CA ARG A 347 13.28 -12.34 17.79
C ARG A 347 12.31 -13.49 17.63
#